data_AF-A0ABD0R4X5-F1
#
_entry.id   AF-A0ABD0R4X5-F1
#
_cell.length_a   1.000
_cell.length_b   1.000
_cell.length_c   1.000
_cell.angle_alpha   90.00
_cell.angle_beta   90.00
_cell.angle_gamma   90.00
#
_symmetry.space_group_name_H-M   'P 1'
#
loop_
_entity.id
_entity.type
_entity.pdbx_description
1 polymer ?
#
loop_
_entity_poly.entity_id
_entity_poly.type
_entity_poly.pdbx_seq_one_letter_code
_entity_poly.pdbx_strand_id
1 'polypeptide(L)' 'MSDQSVFDVDVWTLTRFVMETGRQAKGATGELTQLINSMLTAIKAISSAVRKAGLVHL' A
#
# COMPACT_ATOMS: atom_id res chain seq x y z
N MET A 1 -15.65 -0.01 24.80
CA MET A 1 -15.60 -1.49 24.82
C MET A 1 -14.93 -1.91 23.53
N SER A 2 -13.60 -2.09 23.55
CA SER A 2 -12.87 -2.66 22.43
C SER A 2 -13.15 -4.16 22.43
N ASP A 3 -13.89 -4.61 21.43
CA ASP A 3 -14.14 -6.02 21.19
C ASP A 3 -12.79 -6.68 20.86
N GLN A 4 -12.13 -7.25 21.87
CA GLN A 4 -10.91 -8.03 21.67
C GLN A 4 -11.35 -9.37 21.11
N SER A 5 -11.45 -9.45 19.78
CA SER A 5 -11.59 -10.72 19.09
C SER A 5 -10.45 -11.65 19.51
N VAL A 6 -10.76 -12.93 19.71
CA VAL A 6 -9.80 -13.96 20.15
C VAL A 6 -8.58 -14.10 19.21
N PHE A 7 -8.72 -13.61 17.97
CA PHE A 7 -7.64 -13.48 17.00
C PHE A 7 -7.51 -12.03 16.54
N ASP A 8 -6.28 -11.54 16.49
CA ASP A 8 -5.94 -10.32 15.77
C ASP A 8 -5.85 -10.63 14.27
N VAL A 9 -6.76 -10.06 13.50
CA VAL A 9 -6.85 -10.20 12.04
C VAL A 9 -6.61 -8.87 11.34
N ASP A 10 -5.97 -7.91 12.03
CA ASP A 10 -5.74 -6.59 11.47
C ASP A 10 -4.66 -6.62 10.38
N VAL A 11 -5.09 -6.48 9.12
CA VAL A 11 -4.17 -6.45 7.98
C VAL A 11 -3.70 -5.02 7.74
N TRP A 12 -2.39 -4.82 7.95
CA TRP A 12 -1.77 -3.52 7.75
C TRP A 12 -1.19 -3.36 6.35
N THR A 13 -1.95 -2.73 5.46
CA THR A 13 -1.47 -2.42 4.10
C THR A 13 -0.61 -1.16 4.09
N LEU A 14 0.29 -1.04 3.11
CA LEU A 14 1.09 0.17 2.95
C LEU A 14 0.21 1.42 2.71
N THR A 15 -0.88 1.29 1.95
CA THR A 15 -1.84 2.38 1.76
C THR A 15 -2.44 2.84 3.09
N ARG A 16 -2.87 1.89 3.94
CA ARG A 16 -3.41 2.21 5.28
C ARG A 16 -2.36 2.86 6.17
N PHE A 17 -1.14 2.31 6.21
CA PHE A 17 -0.03 2.86 6.98
C PHE A 17 0.22 4.33 6.65
N VAL A 18 0.35 4.65 5.35
CA VAL A 18 0.68 6.00 4.91
C VAL A 18 -0.47 6.98 5.17
N MET A 19 -1.73 6.55 4.99
CA MET A 19 -2.90 7.37 5.31
C MET A 19 -3.01 7.68 6.81
N GLU A 20 -2.84 6.68 7.67
CA GLU A 20 -2.93 6.86 9.11
C GLU A 20 -1.79 7.71 9.66
N THR A 21 -0.57 7.47 9.18
CA THR A 21 0.61 8.26 9.52
C THR A 21 0.45 9.71 9.04
N GLY A 22 -0.02 9.89 7.80
CA GLY A 22 -0.28 11.21 7.22
C GLY A 22 -1.31 12.00 8.03
N ARG A 23 -2.41 11.37 8.46
CA ARG A 23 -3.43 12.01 9.32
C ARG A 23 -2.88 12.52 10.65
N GLN A 24 -1.86 11.86 11.20
CA GLN A 24 -1.22 12.27 12.47
C GLN A 24 -0.21 13.40 12.27
N ALA A 25 0.26 13.65 11.04
CA ALA A 25 1.20 14.71 10.73
C ALA A 25 0.50 16.08 10.63
N LYS A 26 1.07 17.09 11.29
CA LYS A 26 0.57 18.47 11.21
C LYS A 26 0.72 19.00 9.77
N GLY A 27 -0.36 19.53 9.21
CA GLY A 27 -0.35 20.13 7.87
C GLY A 27 -0.34 19.11 6.72
N ALA A 28 -0.72 17.85 6.97
CA ALA A 28 -0.78 16.85 5.92
C ALA A 28 -1.80 17.22 4.82
N THR A 29 -1.32 17.28 3.57
CA THR A 29 -2.13 17.58 2.37
C THR A 29 -2.64 16.34 1.65
N GLY A 30 -2.04 15.17 1.94
CA GLY A 30 -2.33 13.91 1.25
C GLY A 30 -1.52 13.67 -0.02
N GLU A 31 -0.71 14.64 -0.49
CA GLU A 31 0.08 14.53 -1.72
C GLU A 31 1.08 13.38 -1.67
N LEU A 32 1.74 13.16 -0.52
CA LEU A 32 2.63 12.01 -0.33
C LEU A 32 1.85 10.68 -0.41
N THR A 33 0.63 10.63 0.12
CA THR A 33 -0.22 9.43 0.01
C THR A 33 -0.55 9.15 -1.44
N GLN A 34 -0.91 10.18 -2.21
CA GLN A 34 -1.18 10.06 -3.64
C GLN A 34 0.04 9.59 -4.44
N LEU A 35 1.22 10.17 -4.17
CA LEU A 35 2.48 9.78 -4.79
C LEU A 35 2.79 8.30 -4.52
N ILE A 36 2.72 7.88 -3.26
CA ILE A 36 3.04 6.49 -2.86
C ILE A 36 2.06 5.50 -3.51
N ASN A 37 0.76 5.78 -3.53
CA ASN A 37 -0.21 4.90 -4.19
C ASN A 37 -0.02 4.83 -5.71
N SER A 38 0.41 5.92 -6.34
CA SER A 38 0.76 5.95 -7.76
C SER A 38 1.99 5.07 -8.04
N MET A 39 3.03 5.19 -7.21
CA MET A 39 4.22 4.32 -7.29
C MET A 39 3.86 2.84 -7.08
N LEU A 40 3.02 2.52 -6.08
CA LEU A 40 2.57 1.15 -5.86
C LEU A 40 1.89 0.53 -7.08
N THR A 41 1.08 1.33 -7.78
CA THR A 41 0.43 0.88 -9.01
C THR A 41 1.44 0.59 -10.11
N ALA A 42 2.39 1.50 -10.34
CA ALA A 42 3.45 1.31 -11.32
C ALA A 42 4.31 0.06 -11.00
N ILE A 43 4.73 -0.10 -9.74
CA ILE A 43 5.55 -1.25 -9.30
C ILE A 43 4.81 -2.57 -9.54
N LYS A 44 3.52 -2.65 -9.19
CA LYS A 44 2.71 -3.86 -9.42
C LYS A 44 2.57 -4.18 -10.91
N ALA A 45 2.37 -3.17 -11.75
CA ALA A 45 2.31 -3.34 -13.21
C ALA A 45 3.64 -3.87 -13.77
N ILE A 46 4.76 -3.27 -13.38
CA ILE A 46 6.11 -3.70 -13.78
C ILE A 46 6.37 -5.13 -13.31
N SER A 47 6.09 -5.45 -12.05
CA SER A 47 6.25 -6.79 -11.50
C SER A 47 5.46 -7.84 -12.29
N SER A 48 4.21 -7.52 -12.65
CA SER A 48 3.38 -8.39 -13.49
C SER A 48 3.96 -8.56 -14.89
N ALA A 49 4.45 -7.49 -15.51
CA ALA A 49 5.06 -7.53 -16.84
C ALA A 49 6.34 -8.39 -16.84
N VAL A 50 7.22 -8.22 -15.87
CA VAL A 50 8.46 -9.01 -15.73
C VAL A 50 8.13 -10.50 -15.48
N ARG A 51 7.13 -10.80 -14.64
CA ARG A 51 6.66 -12.18 -14.43
C ARG A 51 6.20 -12.82 -15.73
N LYS A 52 5.46 -12.08 -16.57
CA LYS A 52 4.99 -12.55 -17.88
C LYS A 52 6.13 -12.73 -18.86
N ALA A 53 7.08 -11.79 -18.91
CA ALA A 53 8.28 -11.90 -19.77
C ALA A 53 9.06 -13.19 -19.50
N GLY A 54 9.25 -13.53 -18.21
CA GLY A 54 9.92 -14.78 -17.83
C GLY A 54 9.19 -16.06 -18.26
N LEU A 55 7.86 -16.02 -18.49
CA LEU A 55 7.11 -17.17 -19.00
C LEU A 55 7.26 -17.36 -20.51
N VAL A 56 7.51 -16.27 -21.24
CA VAL A 56 7.67 -16.29 -22.70
C VAL A 56 9.13 -16.38 -23.15
N HIS A 57 10.08 -16.55 -22.21
CA HIS A 57 11.53 -16.54 -22.47
C HIS A 57 11.98 -15.35 -23.34
N LEU A 58 11.41 -14.17 -23.08
CA LEU A 58 11.95 -12.89 -23.57
C LEU A 58 13.03 -12.38 -22.61
#